data_AF-A0A1I1P5I0-F1
#
_entry.id   AF-A0A1I1P5I0-F1
#
_cell.length_a   1.000
_cell.length_b   1.000
_cell.length_c   1.000
_cell.angle_alpha   90.00
_cell.angle_beta   90.00
_cell.angle_gamma   90.00
#
_symmetry.space_group_name_H-M   'P 1'
#
loop_
_entity.id
_entity.type
_entity.pdbx_description
1 polymer ?
#
loop_
_entity_poly.entity_id
_entity_poly.type
_entity_poly.pdbx_seq_one_letter_code
_entity_poly.pdbx_strand_id
1 'polypeptide(L)'
;MFGGNRLVFGLPKGEKTRTVPLPESVATELSNHLATYPRRSITLPWGTPQADKKSSAGLILTTRERSALNRNYFNTRLWKPGQAHVGIEQSRDNGMHALRHWYASVLLDAGESIRAVSEYLGHGSGCRAL
;
A
#
# COMPACT_ATOMS: atom_id res chain seq x y z
N MET A 1 11.50 -22.57 -14.85
CA MET A 1 11.14 -21.45 -15.76
C MET A 1 10.22 -20.51 -14.99
N PHE A 2 10.70 -19.33 -14.60
CA PHE A 2 9.96 -18.39 -13.73
C PHE A 2 9.02 -17.51 -14.55
N GLY A 3 7.73 -17.87 -14.62
CA GLY A 3 6.67 -17.02 -15.19
C GLY A 3 6.53 -15.72 -14.40
N GLY A 4 6.87 -14.60 -15.03
CA GLY A 4 7.21 -13.34 -14.37
C GLY A 4 6.05 -12.59 -13.71
N ASN A 5 6.19 -12.33 -12.40
CA ASN A 5 5.43 -11.31 -11.68
C ASN A 5 5.99 -9.91 -12.03
N ARG A 6 5.78 -9.48 -13.28
CA ARG A 6 6.24 -8.17 -13.76
C ARG A 6 5.40 -7.06 -13.15
N LEU A 7 6.08 -6.08 -12.55
CA LEU A 7 5.44 -4.91 -11.98
C LEU A 7 4.99 -3.97 -13.08
N VAL A 8 3.80 -3.42 -12.92
CA VAL A 8 3.17 -2.44 -13.80
C VAL A 8 2.59 -1.34 -12.94
N PHE A 9 2.53 -0.12 -13.48
CA PHE A 9 1.71 0.93 -12.88
C PHE A 9 0.28 0.86 -13.40
N GLY A 10 -0.66 1.29 -12.58
CA GLY A 10 -2.06 1.35 -12.93
C GLY A 10 -2.82 2.11 -11.86
N LEU A 11 -4.04 2.53 -12.19
CA LEU A 11 -4.90 3.16 -11.21
C LEU A 11 -5.35 2.15 -10.14
N PRO A 12 -5.67 2.62 -8.92
CA PRO A 12 -6.33 1.79 -7.93
C PRO A 12 -7.61 1.14 -8.49
N LYS A 13 -8.05 0.04 -7.89
CA LYS A 13 -9.28 -0.66 -8.28
C LYS A 13 -10.44 0.34 -8.46
N GLY A 14 -11.03 0.36 -9.65
CA GLY A 14 -12.12 1.28 -10.00
C GLY A 14 -11.68 2.61 -10.64
N GLU A 15 -10.39 2.75 -11.01
CA GLU A 15 -9.83 3.93 -11.69
C GLU A 15 -9.97 5.26 -10.93
N LYS A 16 -10.22 5.18 -9.61
CA LYS A 16 -10.45 6.34 -8.75
C LYS A 16 -9.26 6.61 -7.86
N THR A 17 -8.84 7.86 -7.81
CA THR A 17 -7.93 8.38 -6.78
C THR A 17 -8.72 8.67 -5.51
N ARG A 18 -8.04 8.63 -4.37
CA ARG A 18 -8.63 8.98 -3.07
C ARG A 18 -7.59 9.64 -2.18
N THR A 19 -8.06 10.51 -1.31
CA THR A 19 -7.25 11.16 -0.28
C THR A 19 -7.52 10.47 1.05
N VAL A 20 -6.47 10.25 1.83
CA VAL A 20 -6.55 9.63 3.16
C VAL A 20 -5.82 10.56 4.13
N PRO A 21 -6.36 10.85 5.33
CA PRO A 21 -5.66 11.65 6.32
C PRO A 21 -4.35 10.97 6.71
N LEU A 22 -3.27 11.76 6.76
CA LEU A 22 -1.94 11.29 7.13
C LEU A 22 -1.66 11.70 8.58
N PRO A 23 -1.59 10.76 9.54
CA PRO A 23 -1.24 11.07 10.92
C PRO A 23 0.18 11.66 11.01
N GLU A 24 0.40 12.57 11.96
CA GLU A 24 1.69 13.23 12.16
C GLU A 24 2.83 12.23 12.41
N SER A 25 2.58 11.18 13.22
CA SER A 25 3.56 10.12 13.45
C SER A 25 4.03 9.45 12.16
N VAL A 26 3.11 9.20 11.22
CA VAL A 26 3.44 8.62 9.91
C VAL A 26 4.18 9.64 9.04
N ALA A 27 3.77 10.91 9.08
CA ALA A 27 4.45 11.98 8.34
C ALA A 27 5.90 12.16 8.78
N THR A 28 6.17 12.12 10.09
CA THR A 28 7.52 12.18 10.65
C THR A 28 8.37 11.00 10.21
N GLU A 29 7.85 9.76 10.32
CA GLU A 29 8.58 8.57 9.87
C GLU A 29 8.86 8.58 8.36
N LEU A 30 7.90 9.02 7.54
CA LEU A 30 8.11 9.18 6.10
C LEU A 30 9.18 10.24 5.79
N SER A 31 9.22 11.34 6.56
CA SER A 31 10.22 12.39 6.40
C SER A 31 11.61 11.89 6.77
N ASN A 32 11.75 11.18 7.90
CA ASN A 32 12.99 10.54 8.32
C ASN A 32 13.48 9.51 7.29
N HIS A 33 12.55 8.71 6.75
CA HIS A 33 12.85 7.77 5.69
C HIS A 33 13.37 8.47 4.43
N LEU A 34 12.71 9.53 3.98
CA LEU A 34 13.09 10.27 2.77
C LEU A 34 14.41 11.02 2.91
N ALA A 35 14.77 11.48 4.11
CA ALA A 35 16.06 12.08 4.40
C ALA A 35 17.20 11.07 4.22
N THR A 36 16.99 9.82 4.63
CA THR A 36 17.99 8.74 4.52
C THR A 36 17.98 8.08 3.13
N TYR A 37 16.79 7.91 2.56
CA TYR A 37 16.52 7.21 1.31
C TYR A 37 15.73 8.14 0.37
N PRO A 38 16.43 8.95 -0.45
CA PRO A 38 15.77 9.87 -1.36
C PRO A 38 14.84 9.16 -2.34
N ARG A 39 13.71 9.80 -2.66
CA ARG A 39 12.72 9.32 -3.63
C ARG A 39 13.39 8.91 -4.94
N ARG A 40 12.96 7.79 -5.54
CA ARG A 40 13.50 7.31 -6.81
C ARG A 40 12.45 7.26 -7.89
N SER A 41 12.75 7.90 -9.02
CA SER A 41 11.92 7.80 -10.22
C SER A 41 12.15 6.43 -10.86
N ILE A 42 11.08 5.62 -10.96
CA ILE A 42 11.11 4.32 -11.63
C ILE A 42 10.10 4.34 -12.75
N THR A 43 10.51 3.84 -13.92
CA THR A 43 9.66 3.69 -15.10
C THR A 43 9.19 2.25 -15.22
N LEU A 44 7.87 2.02 -15.25
CA LEU A 44 7.26 0.71 -15.47
C LEU A 44 6.21 0.78 -16.60
N PRO A 45 5.87 -0.36 -17.24
CA PRO A 45 4.74 -0.43 -18.16
C PRO A 45 3.42 -0.07 -17.47
N TRP A 46 2.49 0.51 -18.22
CA TRP A 46 1.17 0.89 -17.74
C TRP A 46 0.13 -0.21 -18.03
N GLY A 47 -0.58 -0.68 -17.01
CA GLY A 47 -1.68 -1.64 -17.11
C GLY A 47 -1.20 -3.08 -17.32
N THR A 48 -0.51 -3.36 -18.41
CA THR A 48 -0.02 -4.71 -18.74
C THR A 48 1.49 -4.75 -18.91
N PRO A 49 2.16 -5.89 -18.62
CA PRO A 49 3.62 -5.99 -18.73
C PRO A 49 4.18 -5.81 -20.14
N GLN A 50 3.34 -5.98 -21.16
CA GLN A 50 3.67 -5.86 -22.58
C GLN A 50 3.23 -4.51 -23.17
N ALA A 51 2.68 -3.60 -22.37
CA ALA A 51 2.24 -2.30 -22.87
C ALA A 51 3.43 -1.45 -23.33
N ASP A 52 3.31 -0.85 -24.51
CA ASP A 52 4.28 0.13 -25.01
C ASP A 52 4.25 1.42 -24.19
N LYS A 53 3.08 1.74 -23.62
CA LYS A 53 2.91 2.88 -22.72
C LYS A 53 3.68 2.63 -21.43
N LYS A 54 4.66 3.49 -21.17
CA LYS A 54 5.42 3.51 -19.91
C LYS A 54 5.02 4.74 -19.09
N SER A 55 5.09 4.60 -17.77
CA SER A 55 4.87 5.70 -16.84
C SER A 55 5.98 5.71 -15.80
N SER A 56 6.35 6.90 -15.36
CA SER A 56 7.39 7.12 -14.35
C SER A 56 6.74 7.65 -13.08
N ALA A 57 7.08 7.06 -11.94
CA ALA A 57 6.61 7.52 -10.63
C ALA A 57 7.77 7.62 -9.63
N GLY A 58 7.71 8.64 -8.78
CA GLY A 58 8.63 8.79 -7.66
C GLY A 58 8.23 7.86 -6.52
N LEU A 59 8.93 6.74 -6.38
CA LEU A 59 8.67 5.80 -5.29
C LEU A 59 9.35 6.29 -4.00
N ILE A 60 8.57 6.27 -2.92
CA ILE A 60 9.05 6.54 -1.55
C ILE A 60 9.76 5.29 -1.00
N LEU A 61 9.15 4.11 -1.19
CA LEU A 61 9.71 2.83 -0.74
C LEU A 61 10.31 2.08 -1.93
N THR A 62 11.57 1.65 -1.79
CA THR A 62 12.29 0.86 -2.80
C THR A 62 13.00 -0.33 -2.16
N THR A 63 13.36 -1.32 -2.97
CA THR A 63 14.22 -2.42 -2.51
C THR A 63 15.65 -1.93 -2.26
N ARG A 64 16.50 -2.77 -1.66
CA ARG A 64 17.94 -2.49 -1.49
C ARG A 64 18.63 -2.19 -2.84
N GLU A 65 18.17 -2.85 -3.90
CA GLU A 65 18.60 -2.67 -5.28
C GLU A 65 18.00 -1.40 -5.92
N ARG A 66 17.33 -0.54 -5.14
CA ARG A 66 16.69 0.72 -5.56
C ARG A 66 15.62 0.53 -6.64
N SER A 67 14.99 -0.64 -6.65
CA SER A 67 13.94 -1.01 -7.60
C SER A 67 12.55 -0.98 -6.97
N ALA A 68 11.52 -1.13 -7.81
CA ALA A 68 10.14 -1.15 -7.34
C ALA A 68 9.89 -2.37 -6.44
N LEU A 69 9.22 -2.14 -5.32
CA LEU A 69 8.97 -3.17 -4.32
C LEU A 69 7.85 -4.12 -4.76
N ASN A 70 8.18 -5.40 -4.91
CA ASN A 70 7.19 -6.43 -5.24
C ASN A 70 6.41 -6.88 -3.99
N ARG A 71 5.09 -7.04 -4.09
CA ARG A 71 4.24 -7.51 -2.97
C ARG A 71 4.70 -8.84 -2.37
N ASN A 72 5.14 -9.80 -3.20
CA ASN A 72 5.55 -11.13 -2.74
C ASN A 72 6.88 -11.04 -2.00
N TYR A 73 7.79 -10.21 -2.51
CA TYR A 73 9.06 -9.92 -1.83
C TYR A 73 8.79 -9.25 -0.49
N PHE A 74 8.01 -8.17 -0.44
CA PHE A 74 7.68 -7.46 0.80
C PHE A 74 7.05 -8.41 1.83
N ASN A 75 6.00 -9.14 1.43
CA ASN A 75 5.28 -10.01 2.36
C ASN A 75 6.17 -11.13 2.92
N THR A 76 7.00 -11.75 2.07
CA THR A 76 7.79 -12.94 2.45
C THR A 76 9.10 -12.58 3.13
N ARG A 77 9.78 -11.51 2.69
CA ARG A 77 11.14 -11.16 3.11
C ARG A 77 11.21 -10.05 4.15
N LEU A 78 10.17 -9.22 4.26
CA LEU A 78 10.17 -8.08 5.18
C LEU A 78 9.05 -8.20 6.22
N TRP A 79 7.81 -8.37 5.77
CA TRP A 79 6.64 -8.37 6.65
C TRP A 79 6.62 -9.56 7.62
N LYS A 80 6.65 -10.79 7.09
CA LYS A 80 6.63 -12.01 7.92
C LYS A 80 7.82 -12.10 8.89
N PRO A 81 9.08 -11.86 8.47
CA PRO A 81 10.20 -11.80 9.41
C PRO A 81 10.03 -10.71 10.47
N GLY A 82 9.49 -9.55 10.11
CA GLY A 82 9.16 -8.48 11.05
C GLY A 82 8.16 -8.93 12.12
N GLN A 83 7.07 -9.61 11.72
CA GLN A 83 6.11 -10.20 12.66
C GLN A 83 6.77 -11.19 13.62
N ALA A 84 7.58 -12.12 13.09
CA ALA A 84 8.26 -13.12 13.92
C ALA A 84 9.25 -12.48 14.89
N HIS A 85 9.95 -11.42 14.48
CA HIS A 85 10.90 -10.70 15.34
C HIS A 85 10.23 -10.10 16.58
N VAL A 86 8.97 -9.68 16.48
CA VAL A 86 8.19 -9.12 17.60
C VAL A 86 7.23 -10.14 18.21
N GLY A 87 7.37 -11.44 17.91
CA GLY A 87 6.57 -12.52 18.49
C GLY A 87 5.13 -12.61 17.98
N ILE A 88 4.79 -11.97 16.85
CA ILE A 88 3.48 -12.06 16.23
C ILE A 88 3.40 -13.31 15.35
N GLU A 89 2.34 -14.11 15.55
CA GLU A 89 2.07 -15.27 14.70
C GLU A 89 1.84 -14.86 13.24
N GLN A 90 2.50 -15.54 12.31
CA GLN A 90 2.41 -15.29 10.87
C GLN A 90 1.13 -15.88 10.26
N SER A 91 -0.03 -15.49 10.77
CA SER A 91 -1.35 -15.89 10.27
C SER A 91 -1.90 -14.87 9.27
N ARG A 92 -3.00 -15.24 8.59
CA ARG A 92 -3.73 -14.28 7.73
C ARG A 92 -4.37 -13.17 8.56
N ASP A 93 -4.76 -13.49 9.79
CA ASP A 93 -5.45 -12.59 10.72
C ASP A 93 -4.54 -11.52 11.30
N ASN A 94 -3.22 -11.73 11.27
CA ASN A 94 -2.22 -10.73 11.64
C ASN A 94 -1.61 -10.02 10.42
N GLY A 95 -2.08 -10.32 9.20
CA GLY A 95 -1.52 -9.80 7.96
C GLY A 95 -1.83 -8.33 7.72
N MET A 96 -1.28 -7.76 6.64
CA MET A 96 -1.54 -6.36 6.24
C MET A 96 -3.03 -6.03 6.05
N HIS A 97 -3.87 -7.02 5.72
CA HIS A 97 -5.31 -6.79 5.60
C HIS A 97 -5.95 -6.50 6.96
N ALA A 98 -5.49 -7.16 8.02
CA ALA A 98 -5.95 -6.91 9.38
C ALA A 98 -5.60 -5.50 9.85
N LEU A 99 -4.42 -4.98 9.50
CA LEU A 99 -4.07 -3.58 9.76
C LEU A 99 -5.05 -2.60 9.09
N ARG A 100 -5.51 -2.91 7.87
CA ARG A 100 -6.50 -2.10 7.18
C ARG A 100 -7.86 -2.14 7.87
N HIS A 101 -8.25 -3.30 8.40
CA HIS A 101 -9.46 -3.43 9.23
C HIS A 101 -9.33 -2.65 10.54
N TRP A 102 -8.19 -2.78 11.22
CA TRP A 102 -7.92 -2.05 12.45
C TRP A 102 -8.01 -0.53 12.23
N TYR A 103 -7.41 0.00 11.16
CA TYR A 103 -7.55 1.41 10.79
C TYR A 103 -9.01 1.84 10.62
N ALA A 104 -9.82 1.03 9.93
CA ALA A 104 -11.24 1.30 9.76
C ALA A 104 -11.99 1.32 11.10
N SER A 105 -11.73 0.34 11.97
CA SER A 105 -12.33 0.23 13.30
C SER A 105 -11.98 1.42 14.19
N VAL A 106 -10.70 1.84 14.22
CA VAL A 106 -10.24 2.99 15.02
C VAL A 106 -10.88 4.29 14.57
N LEU A 107 -11.02 4.51 13.25
CA LEU A 107 -11.70 5.72 12.76
C LEU A 107 -13.18 5.74 13.17
N LEU A 108 -13.88 4.61 13.02
CA LEU A 108 -15.29 4.51 13.42
C LEU A 108 -15.47 4.73 14.93
N ASP A 109 -14.58 4.18 15.76
CA ASP A 109 -14.59 4.38 17.21
C ASP A 109 -14.33 5.84 17.62
N ALA A 110 -13.44 6.53 16.89
CA ALA A 110 -13.18 7.95 17.05
C ALA A 110 -14.35 8.87 16.61
N GLY A 111 -15.47 8.29 16.15
CA GLY A 111 -16.66 9.03 15.74
C GLY A 111 -16.63 9.50 14.28
N GLU A 112 -15.70 9.01 13.46
CA GLU A 112 -15.70 9.35 12.03
C GLU A 112 -16.92 8.78 11.32
N SER A 113 -17.41 9.53 10.34
CA SER A 113 -18.57 9.09 9.58
C SER A 113 -18.25 7.85 8.73
N ILE A 114 -19.17 6.89 8.69
CA ILE A 114 -19.07 5.69 7.84
C ILE A 114 -18.80 6.05 6.38
N ARG A 115 -19.34 7.19 5.90
CA ARG A 115 -19.07 7.70 4.55
C ARG A 115 -17.61 8.09 4.36
N ALA A 116 -17.01 8.82 5.30
CA ALA A 116 -15.59 9.20 5.24
C ALA A 116 -14.67 7.98 5.28
N VAL A 117 -14.94 7.02 6.18
CA VAL A 117 -14.16 5.76 6.26
C VAL A 117 -14.28 4.94 4.97
N SER A 118 -15.49 4.86 4.40
CA SER A 118 -15.76 4.20 3.12
C SER A 118 -14.99 4.84 1.95
N GLU A 119 -14.92 6.17 1.89
CA GLU A 119 -14.14 6.92 0.91
C GLU A 119 -12.63 6.66 1.05
N TYR A 120 -12.08 6.67 2.26
CA TYR A 120 -10.65 6.38 2.53
C TYR A 120 -10.26 4.96 2.15
N LEU A 121 -11.16 4.00 2.36
CA LEU A 121 -10.97 2.60 1.99
C LEU A 121 -11.29 2.35 0.51
N GLY A 122 -11.83 3.31 -0.23
CA GLY A 122 -12.11 3.18 -1.65
C GLY A 122 -13.26 2.22 -1.95
N HIS A 123 -14.24 2.10 -1.05
CA HIS A 123 -15.52 1.48 -1.37
C HIS A 123 -16.31 2.43 -2.27
N GLY A 124 -16.12 2.30 -3.59
CA GLY A 124 -16.97 2.96 -4.57
C GLY A 124 -18.42 2.46 -4.40
N SER A 125 -19.29 3.35 -3.93
CA SER A 125 -20.76 3.35 -3.95
C SER A 125 -21.46 2.04 -4.34
N GLY A 126 -22.18 1.45 -3.37
CA GLY A 126 -23.16 0.40 -3.66
C GLY A 126 -23.77 -0.37 -2.48
N CYS A 127 -23.75 0.13 -1.24
CA CYS A 127 -24.68 -0.37 -0.23
C CYS A 127 -25.61 0.79 0.16
N ARG A 128 -26.77 0.82 -0.51
CA ARG A 128 -27.88 1.66 -0.13
C ARG A 128 -28.38 1.14 1.22
N ALA A 129 -28.34 1.99 2.24
CA ALA A 129 -29.19 1.80 3.40
C ALA A 129 -30.64 1.91 2.92
N LEU A 130 -31.39 0.81 3.03
CA LEU A 130 -32.81 0.61 3.34
C LEU A 130 -33.16 -0.82 2.95
#